data_AF-A0A7Y1UZ23-F1
#
_entry.id   AF-A0A7Y1UZ23-F1
#
_cell.length_a   1.000
_cell.length_b   1.000
_cell.length_c   1.000
_cell.angle_alpha   90.00
_cell.angle_beta   90.00
_cell.angle_gamma   90.00
#
_symmetry.space_group_name_H-M   'P 1'
#
loop_
_entity.id
_entity.type
_entity.pdbx_description
1 polymer ?
#
loop_
_entity_poly.entity_id
_entity_poly.type
_entity_poly.pdbx_seq_one_letter_code
_entity_poly.pdbx_strand_id
1 'polypeptide(L)' 'MSRGLYIALEGVEGVGKSTVASALTELIEEAGHDVMTVREPGGTPTGERIRHVLLNTDDEVSP' A
#
# COMPACT_ATOMS: atom_id res chain seq x y z
N MET A 1 -20.10 13.96 12.24
CA MET A 1 -19.02 13.32 11.46
C MET A 1 -19.45 11.89 11.17
N SER A 2 -19.53 11.49 9.89
CA SER A 2 -19.65 10.07 9.55
C SER A 2 -18.31 9.38 9.85
N ARG A 3 -18.36 8.13 10.31
CA ARG A 3 -17.16 7.34 10.62
C ARG A 3 -16.69 6.66 9.34
N GLY A 4 -15.44 6.88 8.95
CA GLY A 4 -14.80 6.15 7.84
C GLY A 4 -14.35 4.74 8.25
N LEU A 5 -13.96 3.94 7.25
CA LEU A 5 -13.37 2.61 7.42
C LEU A 5 -11.89 2.65 7.03
N TYR A 6 -11.05 1.94 7.79
CA TYR A 6 -9.66 1.68 7.43
C TYR A 6 -9.49 0.18 7.21
N ILE A 7 -9.03 -0.19 6.02
CA ILE A 7 -8.89 -1.59 5.57
C ILE A 7 -7.42 -1.83 5.24
N ALA A 8 -6.81 -2.81 5.91
CA ALA A 8 -5.44 -3.25 5.64
C ALA A 8 -5.46 -4.63 4.94
N LEU A 9 -4.67 -4.78 3.88
CA LEU A 9 -4.54 -6.04 3.13
C LEU A 9 -3.18 -6.68 3.44
N GLU A 10 -3.20 -7.79 4.16
CA GLU A 10 -2.00 -8.50 4.63
C GLU A 10 -1.80 -9.84 3.93
N GLY A 11 -0.54 -10.29 3.87
CA GLY A 11 -0.18 -11.58 3.27
C GLY A 11 1.25 -11.63 2.73
N VAL A 12 1.69 -12.83 2.33
CA VAL A 12 3.06 -13.06 1.81
C VAL A 12 3.33 -12.32 0.50
N GLU A 13 4.60 -12.18 0.14
CA GLU A 13 5.00 -11.61 -1.15
C GLU A 13 4.43 -12.43 -2.32
N GLY A 14 4.01 -11.76 -3.39
CA GLY A 14 3.44 -12.41 -4.57
C GLY A 14 2.02 -12.96 -4.43
N VAL A 15 1.38 -12.92 -3.25
CA VAL A 15 0.02 -13.47 -3.03
C VAL A 15 -1.12 -12.69 -3.73
N GLY A 16 -0.80 -11.59 -4.42
CA GLY A 16 -1.80 -10.80 -5.17
C GLY A 16 -2.46 -9.66 -4.38
N LYS A 17 -1.88 -9.20 -3.27
CA LYS A 17 -2.42 -8.07 -2.47
C LYS A 17 -2.73 -6.83 -3.32
N SER A 18 -1.83 -6.46 -4.24
CA SER A 18 -2.04 -5.31 -5.14
C SER A 18 -3.22 -5.51 -6.08
N THR A 19 -3.42 -6.73 -6.60
CA THR A 19 -4.58 -7.07 -7.44
C THR A 19 -5.89 -6.93 -6.65
N VAL A 20 -5.92 -7.46 -5.42
CA VAL A 20 -7.08 -7.34 -4.54
C VAL A 20 -7.36 -5.88 -4.15
N ALA A 21 -6.31 -5.09 -3.88
CA ALA A 21 -6.45 -3.67 -3.56
C ALA A 21 -7.12 -2.90 -4.70
N SER A 22 -6.70 -3.12 -5.94
CA SER A 22 -7.29 -2.48 -7.12
C SER A 22 -8.76 -2.89 -7.31
N ALA A 23 -9.07 -4.19 -7.28
CA ALA A 23 -10.44 -4.67 -7.42
C ALA A 23 -11.36 -4.17 -6.30
N LEU A 24 -10.87 -4.11 -5.05
CA LEU A 24 -11.64 -3.58 -3.93
C LEU A 24 -11.91 -2.08 -4.07
N THR A 25 -10.94 -1.33 -4.60
CA THR A 25 -11.09 0.12 -4.85
C THR A 25 -12.20 0.36 -5.86
N GLU A 26 -12.16 -0.33 -7.02
CA GLU A 26 -13.19 -0.25 -8.06
C GLU A 26 -14.58 -0.58 -7.51
N LEU A 27 -14.71 -1.68 -6.74
CA LEU A 27 -15.99 -2.07 -6.13
C LEU A 27 -16.55 -1.02 -5.16
N ILE A 28 -15.69 -0.34 -4.40
CA ILE A 28 -16.11 0.70 -3.45
C ILE A 28 -16.53 1.97 -4.20
N GLU A 29 -15.81 2.35 -5.26
CA GLU A 29 -16.16 3.48 -6.13
C GLU A 29 -17.49 3.23 -6.86
N GLU A 30 -17.69 2.03 -7.42
CA GLU A 30 -18.93 1.62 -8.08
C GLU A 30 -20.14 1.61 -7.13
N ALA A 31 -19.90 1.34 -5.85
CA ALA A 31 -20.92 1.44 -4.80
C ALA A 31 -21.24 2.90 -4.38
N GLY A 32 -20.55 3.90 -4.96
CA GLY A 32 -20.78 5.32 -4.71
C GLY A 32 -20.11 5.85 -3.44
N HIS A 33 -19.01 5.22 -3.01
CA HIS A 33 -18.25 5.63 -1.84
C HIS A 33 -16.88 6.20 -2.23
N ASP A 34 -16.46 7.24 -1.51
CA ASP A 34 -15.08 7.74 -1.61
C ASP A 34 -14.10 6.72 -1.02
N VAL A 35 -13.04 6.43 -1.75
CA VAL A 35 -11.96 5.54 -1.32
C VAL A 35 -10.60 6.18 -1.58
N MET A 36 -9.66 5.93 -0.67
CA MET A 36 -8.27 6.34 -0.81
C MET A 36 -7.39 5.11 -0.59
N THR A 37 -6.48 4.85 -1.52
CA THR A 37 -5.51 3.77 -1.40
C THR A 37 -4.18 4.31 -0.90
N VAL A 38 -3.56 3.58 0.02
CA VAL A 38 -2.20 3.83 0.51
C VAL A 38 -1.41 2.53 0.46
N ARG A 39 -0.09 2.63 0.28
CA ARG A 39 0.82 1.48 0.23
C ARG A 39 1.99 1.72 1.16
N GLU A 40 2.35 0.71 1.94
CA GLU A 40 3.49 0.74 2.86
C GLU A 40 4.47 -0.43 2.61
N PRO A 41 5.78 -0.23 2.85
CA PRO A 41 6.46 1.07 2.89
C PRO A 41 6.35 1.76 1.53
N GLY A 42 6.06 3.06 1.52
CA GLY A 42 5.79 3.82 0.29
C GLY A 42 4.72 4.89 0.50
N GLY A 43 4.14 5.39 -0.59
CA GLY A 43 2.95 6.25 -0.58
C GLY A 43 3.21 7.72 -0.20
N THR A 44 4.42 8.07 0.20
CA THR A 44 4.91 9.44 0.36
C THR A 44 6.33 9.56 -0.19
N PRO A 45 6.82 10.75 -0.57
CA PRO A 45 8.20 10.91 -1.04
C PRO A 45 9.25 10.35 -0.06
N THR A 46 9.01 10.51 1.25
CA THR A 46 9.87 9.93 2.30
C THR A 46 9.69 8.41 2.40
N GLY A 47 8.46 7.91 2.36
CA GLY A 47 8.15 6.48 2.38
C GLY A 47 8.76 5.72 1.21
N GLU A 48 8.78 6.31 0.02
CA GLU A 48 9.44 5.71 -1.16
C GLU A 48 10.96 5.64 -1.00
N ARG A 49 11.59 6.64 -0.38
CA ARG A 49 13.04 6.59 -0.05
C ARG A 49 13.35 5.48 0.96
N ILE A 50 12.53 5.34 2.00
CA ILE A 50 12.66 4.27 2.98
C ILE A 50 12.49 2.90 2.31
N ARG A 51 11.48 2.77 1.44
CA ARG A 51 11.25 1.56 0.66
C ARG A 51 12.47 1.17 -0.16
N HIS A 52 13.10 2.12 -0.85
CA HIS A 52 14.32 1.86 -1.62
C HIS A 52 15.43 1.28 -0.75
N VAL A 53 15.72 1.88 0.41
CA VAL A 53 16.73 1.37 1.34
C VAL A 53 16.38 -0.04 1.85
N LEU A 54 15.10 -0.33 2.10
CA LEU A 54 14.68 -1.64 2.60
C LEU A 54 14.72 -2.75 1.54
N LEU A 55 14.65 -2.41 0.25
CA LEU A 55 14.57 -3.38 -0.84
C LEU A 55 15.86 -3.51 -1.66
N ASN A 56 16.74 -2.50 -1.59
CA ASN A 56 18.05 -2.58 -2.21
C ASN A 56 18.95 -3.48 -1.37
N THR A 57 19.21 -4.70 -1.86
CA THR A 57 20.16 -5.63 -1.24
C THR A 57 21.62 -5.37 -1.63
N ASP A 58 21.86 -4.44 -2.56
CA ASP A 58 23.20 -4.13 -3.09
C ASP A 58 23.93 -3.03 -2.31
N ASP A 59 23.21 -2.32 -1.43
CA ASP A 59 23.81 -1.32 -0.55
C ASP A 59 24.51 -2.04 0.61
N GLU A 60 25.83 -2.08 0.58
CA GLU A 60 26.64 -2.51 1.73
C GLU A 60 26.38 -1.51 2.87
N VAL A 61 25.51 -1.89 3.82
CA VAL A 61 25.24 -1.09 5.02
C VAL A 61 26.49 -1.13 5.88
N SER A 62 27.45 -0.27 5.55
CA SER A 62 28.60 0.01 6.41
C SER A 62 28.10 0.66 7.70
N PRO A 63 28.72 0.35 8.87
CA PRO A 63 28.35 0.93 10.15
C PRO A 63 28.38 2.46 10.18
#